data_AF-C5M4M4-F1
#
_entry.id   AF-C5M4M4-F1
#
_cell.length_a   1.000
_cell.length_b   1.000
_cell.length_c   1.000
_cell.angle_alpha   90.00
_cell.angle_beta   90.00
_cell.angle_gamma   90.00
#
_symmetry.space_group_name_H-M   'P 1'
#
loop_
_entity.id
_entity.type
_entity.pdbx_description
1 polymer ?
#
loop_
_entity_poly.entity_id
_entity_poly.type
_entity_poly.pdbx_seq_one_letter_code
_entity_poly.pdbx_strand_id
1 'polypeptide(L)'
;MSDQLSTTRFRRVLRPLLSKIHALNDLYSKNPLVFDFDISKINKDCKSNKHLNETTPHSNHKQQRLHTTKRPKLGEEPIPDFYNPINSDDRLRSLRPFITPELYKSYTDLFHIVKSILLLLAPKQEHKWKLSSRCAFEIGKEMAESTRTTYYRLNNVSLFDPSSVNESIKELNQELYEDLDDWMKVEMEPMSITVNYTRELFAGYIIRLIVIHSQTTLYMFVPVLMHWLLMQGTFLRKLGSFLSYEYFTFPDISTTNVEKLNGLSFNDTILVFWSLYVVNYWAPFMNQQLLSEIIPYKISLDLFEELEVVHELSSGYFREQVYGVYQYEKNTNVIAMMMVRILQKTRKKLTSYDEAYIHFKEIYKLLLEVVRHWLPYYNRGFNNNKVVFNSIKRLRQYSEEKLSILSQQGGQYMKLYVNYKGLLDTVDTIGQYCIYPETKSKIDSVDKTAKIAVKLGFDSEDFLYWLYENN
;
A
#
# COMPACT_ATOMS: atom_id res chain seq x y z
N MET A 1 -43.58 4.42 6.45
CA MET A 1 -43.60 4.44 4.98
C MET A 1 -42.17 4.59 4.50
N SER A 2 -41.69 3.63 3.69
CA SER A 2 -40.27 3.39 3.43
C SER A 2 -39.65 4.48 2.56
N ASP A 3 -38.60 5.11 3.07
CA ASP A 3 -37.72 6.02 2.33
C ASP A 3 -36.76 5.18 1.46
N GLN A 4 -37.33 4.26 0.67
CA GLN A 4 -36.58 3.31 -0.17
C GLN A 4 -36.12 4.02 -1.44
N LEU A 5 -34.80 4.10 -1.61
CA LEU A 5 -34.20 4.68 -2.80
C LEU A 5 -34.41 3.71 -3.98
N SER A 6 -35.31 4.03 -4.89
CA SER A 6 -35.52 3.23 -6.12
C SER A 6 -34.24 3.18 -6.97
N THR A 7 -34.01 2.09 -7.69
CA THR A 7 -32.91 1.94 -8.67
C THR A 7 -32.85 3.09 -9.68
N THR A 8 -34.00 3.52 -10.21
CA THR A 8 -34.07 4.63 -11.17
C THR A 8 -33.55 5.95 -10.57
N ARG A 9 -33.93 6.24 -9.32
CA ARG A 9 -33.43 7.41 -8.58
C ARG A 9 -31.94 7.29 -8.29
N PHE A 10 -31.47 6.10 -7.92
CA PHE A 10 -30.05 5.84 -7.71
C PHE A 10 -29.22 6.09 -8.97
N ARG A 11 -29.63 5.54 -10.13
CA ARG A 11 -28.95 5.78 -11.42
C ARG A 11 -28.85 7.26 -11.76
N ARG A 12 -29.93 8.02 -11.61
CA ARG A 12 -29.93 9.47 -11.88
C ARG A 12 -28.91 10.20 -11.01
N VAL A 13 -28.79 9.80 -9.75
CA VAL A 13 -27.87 10.39 -8.78
C VAL A 13 -26.42 9.90 -8.98
N LEU A 14 -26.22 8.71 -9.56
CA LEU A 14 -24.91 8.13 -9.85
C LEU A 14 -24.29 8.65 -11.16
N ARG A 15 -25.10 9.02 -12.17
CA ARG A 15 -24.61 9.53 -13.47
C ARG A 15 -23.55 10.63 -13.38
N PRO A 16 -23.69 11.67 -12.52
CA PRO A 16 -22.66 12.69 -12.36
C PRO A 16 -21.32 12.13 -11.87
N LEU A 17 -21.35 11.14 -10.96
CA LEU A 17 -20.14 10.49 -10.45
C LEU A 17 -19.42 9.74 -11.57
N LEU A 18 -20.14 8.90 -12.32
CA LEU A 18 -19.59 8.15 -13.45
C LEU A 18 -19.01 9.10 -14.50
N SER A 19 -19.77 10.13 -14.89
CA SER A 19 -19.31 11.13 -15.86
C SER A 19 -18.01 11.82 -15.42
N LYS A 20 -17.90 12.20 -14.14
CA LYS A 20 -16.68 12.84 -13.61
C LYS A 20 -15.49 11.88 -13.57
N ILE A 21 -15.70 10.64 -13.17
CA ILE A 21 -14.67 9.58 -13.19
C ILE A 21 -14.20 9.33 -14.63
N HIS A 22 -15.11 9.25 -15.60
CA HIS A 22 -14.75 9.08 -17.01
C HIS A 22 -13.92 10.26 -17.53
N ALA A 23 -14.28 11.49 -17.18
CA ALA A 23 -13.50 12.67 -17.56
C ALA A 23 -12.08 12.64 -16.97
N LEU A 24 -11.94 12.17 -15.72
CA LEU A 24 -10.63 11.99 -15.09
C LEU A 24 -9.82 10.87 -15.76
N ASN A 25 -10.46 9.77 -16.12
CA ASN A 25 -9.80 8.66 -16.81
C ASN A 25 -9.33 9.07 -18.22
N ASP A 26 -10.14 9.83 -18.97
CA ASP A 26 -9.73 10.39 -20.27
C ASP A 26 -8.56 11.39 -20.12
N LEU A 27 -8.61 12.25 -19.09
CA LEU A 27 -7.51 13.15 -18.77
C LEU A 27 -6.23 12.37 -18.44
N TYR A 28 -6.32 11.30 -17.66
CA TYR A 28 -5.18 10.44 -17.33
C TYR A 28 -4.62 9.74 -18.56
N SER A 29 -5.47 9.19 -19.43
CA SER A 29 -5.01 8.56 -20.68
C SER A 29 -4.29 9.53 -21.61
N LYS A 30 -4.74 10.79 -21.68
CA LYS A 30 -4.13 11.81 -22.53
C LYS A 30 -2.86 12.40 -21.90
N ASN A 31 -2.90 12.67 -20.59
CA ASN A 31 -1.85 13.36 -19.85
C ASN A 31 -1.66 12.76 -18.44
N PRO A 32 -0.95 11.61 -18.29
CA PRO A 32 -0.75 10.97 -17.00
C PRO A 32 -0.07 11.87 -15.95
N LEU A 33 0.89 12.70 -16.39
CA LEU A 33 1.67 13.60 -15.52
C LEU A 33 0.82 14.62 -14.74
N VAL A 34 -0.42 14.88 -15.18
CA VAL A 34 -1.36 15.76 -14.45
C VAL A 34 -1.69 15.19 -13.06
N PHE A 35 -1.56 13.88 -12.90
CA PHE A 35 -1.83 13.11 -11.68
C PHE A 35 -0.60 12.89 -10.81
N ASP A 36 0.57 13.38 -11.23
CA ASP A 36 1.79 13.28 -10.43
C ASP A 36 1.65 14.10 -9.15
N PHE A 37 2.09 13.50 -8.04
CA PHE A 37 2.13 14.14 -6.74
C PHE A 37 3.55 14.65 -6.47
N ASP A 38 3.70 15.96 -6.29
CA ASP A 38 5.00 16.60 -6.14
C ASP A 38 5.60 16.38 -4.75
N ILE A 39 6.32 15.26 -4.59
CA ILE A 39 6.96 14.84 -3.34
C ILE A 39 8.08 15.79 -2.89
N SER A 40 8.69 16.51 -3.83
CA SER A 40 9.79 17.45 -3.51
C SER A 40 9.35 18.58 -2.58
N LYS A 41 8.05 18.86 -2.51
CA LYS A 41 7.47 19.90 -1.66
C LYS A 41 7.18 19.42 -0.23
N ILE A 42 7.38 18.14 0.09
CA ILE A 42 7.14 17.61 1.44
C ILE A 42 8.30 18.02 2.35
N ASN A 43 8.04 18.97 3.26
CA ASN A 43 8.98 19.35 4.32
C ASN A 43 8.89 18.39 5.53
N LYS A 44 10.02 17.95 6.07
CA LYS A 44 10.08 17.04 7.23
C LYS A 44 10.22 17.73 8.58
N ASP A 45 10.73 18.96 8.60
CA ASP A 45 11.05 19.70 9.83
C ASP A 45 9.79 20.13 10.61
N CYS A 46 8.62 20.04 10.00
CA CYS A 46 7.34 20.37 10.64
C CYS A 46 6.99 19.49 11.86
N LYS A 47 7.64 18.33 12.04
CA LYS A 47 7.43 17.46 13.22
C LYS A 47 8.41 17.72 14.38
N SER A 48 9.58 18.28 14.14
CA SER A 48 10.61 18.44 15.18
C SER A 48 10.23 19.46 16.26
N ASN A 49 9.27 20.36 15.98
CA ASN A 49 8.90 21.46 16.88
C ASN A 49 7.61 21.25 17.70
N LYS A 50 6.96 20.08 17.66
CA LYS A 50 5.68 19.89 18.38
C LYS A 50 5.65 18.78 19.45
N HIS A 51 6.71 18.00 19.64
CA HIS A 51 6.74 16.91 20.63
C HIS A 51 7.73 17.07 21.80
N LEU A 52 8.34 18.24 21.99
CA LEU A 52 9.36 18.46 23.05
C LEU A 52 9.04 19.57 24.08
N ASN A 53 7.85 20.19 24.05
CA ASN A 53 7.50 21.28 24.96
C ASN A 53 6.30 20.98 25.88
N GLU A 54 6.23 19.76 26.43
CA GLU A 54 5.38 19.48 27.60
C GLU A 54 6.21 18.78 28.68
N THR A 55 7.21 19.48 29.23
CA THR A 55 7.60 19.35 30.64
C THR A 55 8.59 20.45 31.02
N THR A 56 8.18 21.27 31.99
CA THR A 56 8.91 22.26 32.82
C THR A 56 8.74 23.76 32.51
N PRO A 57 8.42 24.58 33.55
CA PRO A 57 8.18 26.02 33.44
C PRO A 57 9.47 26.85 33.63
N HIS A 58 9.45 28.05 33.05
CA HIS A 58 10.41 29.17 33.19
C HIS A 58 11.80 29.03 32.53
N SER A 59 12.00 29.70 31.40
CA SER A 59 12.60 31.04 31.38
C SER A 59 12.55 31.66 29.97
N ASN A 60 12.38 32.99 29.94
CA ASN A 60 12.43 33.81 28.73
C ASN A 60 13.87 33.86 28.19
N HIS A 61 14.08 33.59 26.90
CA HIS A 61 14.58 34.58 25.92
C HIS A 61 14.93 33.95 24.55
N LYS A 62 14.57 34.72 23.51
CA LYS A 62 15.03 34.69 22.11
C LYS A 62 14.53 33.56 21.20
N GLN A 63 13.27 33.72 20.77
CA GLN A 63 12.81 33.22 19.47
C GLN A 63 13.43 34.07 18.34
N GLN A 64 14.42 33.54 17.63
CA GLN A 64 14.72 33.99 16.27
C GLN A 64 13.87 33.17 15.30
N ARG A 65 12.68 33.70 14.97
CA ARG A 65 11.89 33.23 13.83
C ARG A 65 12.59 33.70 12.55
N LEU A 66 13.20 32.78 11.80
CA LEU A 66 13.41 33.01 10.36
C LEU A 66 12.04 32.89 9.67
N HIS A 67 11.32 34.01 9.63
CA HIS A 67 10.25 34.20 8.67
C HIS A 67 10.88 34.49 7.31
N THR A 68 10.76 33.58 6.36
CA THR A 68 10.81 33.93 4.94
C THR A 68 9.52 34.70 4.62
N THR A 69 9.57 36.02 4.82
CA THR A 69 8.54 36.98 4.41
C THR A 69 8.51 37.10 2.89
N LYS A 70 7.78 36.19 2.22
CA LYS A 70 7.09 36.58 0.98
C LYS A 70 5.76 37.19 1.40
N ARG A 71 5.61 38.51 1.17
CA ARG A 71 4.36 39.25 1.37
C ARG A 71 3.20 38.49 0.69
N PRO A 72 2.10 38.16 1.40
CA PRO A 72 0.90 37.66 0.76
C PRO A 72 0.33 38.75 -0.14
N LYS A 73 -0.01 38.41 -1.39
CA LYS A 73 -0.90 39.25 -2.19
C LYS A 73 -2.28 39.24 -1.51
N LEU A 74 -2.89 40.42 -1.37
CA LEU A 74 -4.24 40.57 -0.81
C LEU A 74 -5.22 39.65 -1.58
N GLY A 75 -5.86 38.71 -0.87
CA GLY A 75 -7.00 37.94 -1.39
C GLY A 75 -6.85 36.41 -1.40
N GLU A 76 -5.68 35.85 -1.11
CA GLU A 76 -5.53 34.39 -1.01
C GLU A 76 -5.69 33.93 0.45
N GLU A 77 -6.72 33.12 0.71
CA GLU A 77 -6.88 32.44 2.00
C GLU A 77 -5.61 31.63 2.33
N PRO A 78 -5.16 31.63 3.60
CA PRO A 78 -3.99 30.87 4.00
C PRO A 78 -4.19 29.38 3.73
N ILE A 79 -3.22 28.75 3.08
CA ILE A 79 -3.25 27.31 2.77
C ILE A 79 -3.23 26.54 4.11
N PRO A 80 -4.21 25.65 4.37
CA PRO A 80 -4.27 24.85 5.60
C PRO A 80 -3.08 23.89 5.76
N ASP A 81 -2.85 23.46 7.00
CA ASP A 81 -1.77 22.50 7.32
C ASP A 81 -1.98 21.17 6.59
N PHE A 82 -0.99 20.77 5.79
CA PHE A 82 -0.97 19.51 5.06
C PHE A 82 -0.77 18.29 5.97
N TYR A 83 0.00 18.45 7.04
CA TYR A 83 0.41 17.35 7.92
C TYR A 83 -0.69 16.98 8.91
N ASN A 84 -1.39 17.99 9.44
CA ASN A 84 -2.47 17.82 10.40
C ASN A 84 -3.69 18.66 10.02
N PRO A 85 -4.40 18.31 8.92
CA PRO A 85 -5.60 19.03 8.53
C PRO A 85 -6.73 18.76 9.54
N ILE A 86 -7.45 19.82 9.94
CA ILE A 86 -8.50 19.76 10.97
C ILE A 86 -9.75 19.06 10.45
N ASN A 87 -10.11 19.32 9.19
CA ASN A 87 -11.29 18.74 8.55
C ASN A 87 -10.96 18.28 7.11
N SER A 88 -11.95 17.71 6.42
CA SER A 88 -11.76 17.19 5.07
C SER A 88 -11.61 18.26 4.00
N ASP A 89 -12.28 19.41 4.13
CA ASP A 89 -12.13 20.54 3.20
C ASP A 89 -10.73 21.19 3.34
N ASP A 90 -10.17 21.24 4.55
CA ASP A 90 -8.78 21.64 4.80
C ASP A 90 -7.79 20.66 4.18
N ARG A 91 -8.06 19.35 4.30
CA ARG A 91 -7.24 18.29 3.67
C ARG A 91 -7.26 18.41 2.15
N LEU A 92 -8.40 18.75 1.55
CA LEU A 92 -8.48 18.99 0.11
C LEU A 92 -7.67 20.24 -0.27
N ARG A 93 -7.89 21.37 0.42
CA ARG A 93 -7.18 22.63 0.16
C ARG A 93 -5.67 22.50 0.33
N SER A 94 -5.20 21.72 1.29
CA SER A 94 -3.78 21.50 1.53
C SER A 94 -3.09 20.65 0.46
N LEU A 95 -3.84 19.96 -0.42
CA LEU A 95 -3.27 19.27 -1.59
C LEU A 95 -2.86 20.22 -2.71
N ARG A 96 -3.43 21.44 -2.77
CA ARG A 96 -3.21 22.40 -3.85
C ARG A 96 -1.75 22.67 -4.22
N PRO A 97 -0.77 22.70 -3.29
CA PRO A 97 0.64 22.87 -3.65
C PRO A 97 1.27 21.66 -4.35
N PHE A 98 0.71 20.46 -4.15
CA PHE A 98 1.30 19.18 -4.53
C PHE A 98 0.72 18.58 -5.81
N ILE A 99 -0.45 19.07 -6.25
CA ILE A 99 -1.14 18.60 -7.46
C ILE A 99 -1.37 19.73 -8.44
N THR A 100 -1.65 19.39 -9.70
CA THR A 100 -1.97 20.38 -10.73
C THR A 100 -3.29 21.12 -10.43
N PRO A 101 -3.45 22.39 -10.85
CA PRO A 101 -4.70 23.14 -10.66
C PRO A 101 -5.93 22.48 -11.29
N GLU A 102 -5.73 21.83 -12.44
CA GLU A 102 -6.78 21.12 -13.18
C GLU A 102 -7.31 19.91 -12.39
N LEU A 103 -6.39 19.13 -11.80
CA LEU A 103 -6.75 18.01 -10.94
C LEU A 103 -7.43 18.47 -9.66
N TYR A 104 -6.91 19.53 -9.03
CA TYR A 104 -7.49 20.11 -7.82
C TYR A 104 -8.95 20.54 -8.02
N LYS A 105 -9.24 21.25 -9.13
CA LYS A 105 -10.61 21.64 -9.49
C LYS A 105 -11.49 20.40 -9.66
N SER A 106 -10.99 19.38 -10.34
CA SER A 106 -11.75 18.15 -10.58
C SER A 106 -12.03 17.36 -9.30
N TYR A 107 -11.09 17.31 -8.36
CA TYR A 107 -11.30 16.71 -7.04
C TYR A 107 -12.32 17.49 -6.20
N THR A 108 -12.34 18.82 -6.30
CA THR A 108 -13.33 19.65 -5.60
C THR A 108 -14.75 19.34 -6.10
N ASP A 109 -14.96 19.31 -7.42
CA ASP A 109 -16.25 18.95 -8.01
C ASP A 109 -16.67 17.53 -7.61
N LEU A 110 -15.73 16.57 -7.73
CA LEU A 110 -15.96 15.17 -7.39
C LEU A 110 -16.32 15.01 -5.92
N PHE A 111 -15.69 15.77 -5.02
CA PHE A 111 -15.97 15.72 -3.60
C PHE A 111 -17.42 16.12 -3.29
N HIS A 112 -17.91 17.19 -3.92
CA HIS A 112 -19.31 17.61 -3.77
C HIS A 112 -20.28 16.57 -4.30
N ILE A 113 -20.02 16.00 -5.48
CA ILE A 113 -20.84 14.93 -6.07
C ILE A 113 -20.93 13.75 -5.10
N VAL A 114 -19.79 13.22 -4.64
CA VAL A 114 -19.75 12.04 -3.76
C VAL A 114 -20.41 12.33 -2.41
N LYS A 115 -20.17 13.50 -1.80
CA LYS A 115 -20.84 13.92 -0.55
C LYS A 115 -22.36 13.86 -0.71
N SER A 116 -22.90 14.44 -1.77
CA SER A 116 -24.35 14.48 -2.01
C SER A 116 -24.94 13.07 -2.18
N ILE A 117 -24.26 12.18 -2.90
CA ILE A 117 -24.70 10.80 -3.09
C ILE A 117 -24.69 10.03 -1.77
N LEU A 118 -23.62 10.12 -0.99
CA LEU A 118 -23.49 9.38 0.26
C LEU A 118 -24.43 9.90 1.34
N LEU A 119 -24.68 11.21 1.41
CA LEU A 119 -25.71 11.78 2.29
C LEU A 119 -27.12 11.31 1.92
N LEU A 120 -27.42 11.12 0.64
CA LEU A 120 -28.69 10.55 0.20
C LEU A 120 -28.87 9.09 0.64
N LEU A 121 -27.78 8.32 0.69
CA LEU A 121 -27.78 6.92 1.14
C LEU A 121 -27.81 6.79 2.67
N ALA A 122 -27.39 7.84 3.40
CA ALA A 122 -27.34 7.81 4.85
C ALA A 122 -28.75 7.67 5.45
N PRO A 123 -28.97 6.70 6.35
CA PRO A 123 -30.26 6.53 7.02
C PRO A 123 -30.54 7.69 7.97
N LYS A 124 -31.80 8.15 8.00
CA LYS A 124 -32.28 9.20 8.92
C LYS A 124 -32.31 8.75 10.39
N GLN A 125 -32.34 7.44 10.62
CA GLN A 125 -32.33 6.83 11.96
C GLN A 125 -31.00 6.13 12.22
N GLU A 126 -30.70 5.87 13.49
CA GLU A 126 -29.51 5.11 13.87
C GLU A 126 -29.52 3.74 13.19
N HIS A 127 -28.46 3.45 12.44
CA HIS A 127 -28.31 2.21 11.69
C HIS A 127 -27.20 1.36 12.28
N LYS A 128 -27.55 0.11 12.60
CA LYS A 128 -26.60 -0.92 13.06
C LYS A 128 -26.30 -1.88 11.92
N TRP A 129 -25.03 -1.95 11.54
CA TRP A 129 -24.54 -2.89 10.54
C TRP A 129 -24.67 -4.33 11.03
N LYS A 130 -25.61 -5.08 10.43
CA LYS A 130 -25.80 -6.52 10.67
C LYS A 130 -25.06 -7.34 9.61
N LEU A 131 -24.97 -8.65 9.83
CA LEU A 131 -24.41 -9.57 8.84
C LEU A 131 -25.13 -9.46 7.48
N SER A 132 -26.45 -9.32 7.48
CA SER A 132 -27.26 -9.13 6.27
C SER A 132 -26.93 -7.83 5.51
N SER A 133 -26.80 -6.71 6.23
CA SER A 133 -26.33 -5.43 5.66
C SER A 133 -24.95 -5.56 5.06
N ARG A 134 -24.05 -6.33 5.70
CA ARG A 134 -22.71 -6.60 5.20
C ARG A 134 -22.75 -7.47 3.94
N CYS A 135 -23.55 -8.53 3.91
CA CYS A 135 -23.71 -9.35 2.70
C CYS A 135 -24.24 -8.53 1.52
N ALA A 136 -25.24 -7.66 1.76
CA ALA A 136 -25.76 -6.77 0.72
C ALA A 136 -24.69 -5.80 0.20
N PHE A 137 -23.85 -5.26 1.08
CA PHE A 137 -22.71 -4.43 0.71
C PHE A 137 -21.69 -5.18 -0.14
N GLU A 138 -21.32 -6.41 0.25
CA GLU A 138 -20.40 -7.26 -0.55
C GLU A 138 -20.99 -7.59 -1.92
N ILE A 139 -22.28 -7.92 -2.01
CA ILE A 139 -22.97 -8.11 -3.30
C ILE A 139 -22.86 -6.85 -4.16
N GLY A 140 -23.09 -5.67 -3.57
CA GLY A 140 -22.95 -4.40 -4.27
C GLY A 140 -21.55 -4.15 -4.85
N LYS A 141 -20.50 -4.63 -4.16
CA LYS A 141 -19.13 -4.56 -4.67
C LYS A 141 -18.92 -5.48 -5.85
N GLU A 142 -19.33 -6.73 -5.74
CA GLU A 142 -19.23 -7.71 -6.83
C GLU A 142 -19.98 -7.22 -8.07
N MET A 143 -21.12 -6.55 -7.87
CA MET A 143 -21.84 -5.88 -8.95
C MET A 143 -20.99 -4.83 -9.67
N ALA A 144 -20.21 -4.02 -8.96
CA ALA A 144 -19.36 -3.03 -9.61
C ALA A 144 -18.24 -3.67 -10.46
N GLU A 145 -17.84 -4.90 -10.17
CA GLU A 145 -16.86 -5.66 -10.95
C GLU A 145 -17.49 -6.39 -12.14
N SER A 146 -18.70 -6.94 -11.97
CA SER A 146 -19.45 -7.64 -13.02
C SER A 146 -20.08 -6.67 -14.02
N THR A 147 -20.53 -5.51 -13.54
CA THR A 147 -20.81 -4.37 -14.42
C THR A 147 -19.46 -3.82 -14.86
N ARG A 148 -18.85 -4.40 -15.91
CA ARG A 148 -17.75 -3.76 -16.67
C ARG A 148 -17.96 -2.25 -16.63
N THR A 149 -17.15 -1.50 -15.87
CA THR A 149 -17.28 -0.04 -15.75
C THR A 149 -17.57 0.53 -17.14
N THR A 150 -18.78 1.05 -17.35
CA THR A 150 -19.48 1.11 -18.64
C THR A 150 -18.56 1.59 -19.78
N TYR A 151 -18.11 0.63 -20.59
CA TYR A 151 -17.13 0.70 -21.68
C TYR A 151 -16.67 2.09 -22.14
N TYR A 152 -15.38 2.35 -21.91
CA TYR A 152 -14.52 3.38 -22.51
C TYR A 152 -14.68 3.56 -24.05
N ARG A 153 -15.31 2.59 -24.74
CA ARG A 153 -15.59 2.63 -26.19
C ARG A 153 -17.02 3.00 -26.58
N LEU A 154 -18.04 2.78 -25.76
CA LEU A 154 -19.45 3.00 -26.13
C LEU A 154 -19.95 4.41 -25.78
N ASN A 155 -19.40 5.06 -24.75
CA ASN A 155 -19.69 6.48 -24.48
C ASN A 155 -19.03 7.44 -25.48
N ASN A 156 -18.07 6.98 -26.30
CA ASN A 156 -17.63 7.73 -27.48
C ASN A 156 -18.60 7.61 -28.66
N VAL A 157 -19.51 6.64 -28.63
CA VAL A 157 -20.52 6.45 -29.68
C VAL A 157 -21.76 7.28 -29.39
N SER A 158 -22.07 7.63 -28.14
CA SER A 158 -23.22 8.48 -27.81
C SER A 158 -23.04 9.97 -28.13
N LEU A 159 -21.86 10.37 -28.63
CA LEU A 159 -21.64 11.68 -29.25
C LEU A 159 -21.97 11.69 -30.76
N PHE A 160 -22.24 10.53 -31.36
CA PHE A 160 -22.64 10.41 -32.76
C PHE A 160 -24.00 9.71 -32.86
N ASP A 161 -24.84 10.28 -33.71
CA ASP A 161 -26.24 9.92 -33.95
C ASP A 161 -26.54 8.41 -33.80
N PRO A 162 -27.49 7.96 -32.94
CA PRO A 162 -27.79 6.53 -32.71
C PRO A 162 -28.19 5.75 -33.98
N SER A 163 -28.57 6.45 -35.05
CA SER A 163 -28.78 5.93 -36.41
C SER A 163 -27.51 5.41 -37.10
N SER A 164 -26.32 5.82 -36.64
CA SER A 164 -25.02 5.54 -37.26
C SER A 164 -24.32 4.29 -36.71
N VAL A 165 -24.90 3.64 -35.70
CA VAL A 165 -24.32 2.46 -35.04
C VAL A 165 -24.75 1.18 -35.75
N ASN A 166 -23.77 0.36 -36.12
CA ASN A 166 -23.97 -0.95 -36.77
C ASN A 166 -24.84 -1.89 -35.92
N GLU A 167 -25.78 -2.62 -36.53
CA GLU A 167 -26.72 -3.55 -35.89
C GLU A 167 -26.05 -4.59 -34.97
N SER A 168 -24.88 -5.11 -35.35
CA SER A 168 -24.11 -6.07 -34.52
C SER A 168 -23.61 -5.48 -33.20
N ILE A 169 -23.41 -4.15 -33.14
CA ILE A 169 -23.06 -3.43 -31.92
C ILE A 169 -24.32 -3.07 -31.14
N LYS A 170 -25.47 -2.85 -31.80
CA LYS A 170 -26.75 -2.59 -31.13
C LYS A 170 -27.24 -3.79 -30.33
N GLU A 171 -27.08 -5.01 -30.84
CA GLU A 171 -27.47 -6.24 -30.11
C GLU A 171 -26.63 -6.41 -28.84
N LEU A 172 -25.30 -6.25 -28.94
CA LEU A 172 -24.41 -6.19 -27.76
C LEU A 172 -24.76 -5.02 -26.82
N ASN A 173 -25.19 -3.88 -27.37
CA ASN A 173 -25.61 -2.72 -26.60
C ASN A 173 -26.95 -2.95 -25.90
N GLN A 174 -27.86 -3.76 -26.47
CA GLN A 174 -29.11 -4.19 -25.84
C GLN A 174 -28.89 -5.25 -24.76
N GLU A 175 -28.03 -6.25 -24.98
CA GLU A 175 -27.61 -7.20 -23.94
C GLU A 175 -26.87 -6.50 -22.78
N LEU A 176 -26.00 -5.53 -23.07
CA LEU A 176 -25.32 -4.74 -22.04
C LEU A 176 -26.22 -3.72 -21.33
N TYR A 177 -27.39 -3.41 -21.91
CA TYR A 177 -28.44 -2.59 -21.29
C TYR A 177 -29.50 -3.43 -20.56
N GLU A 178 -29.37 -4.77 -20.50
CA GLU A 178 -30.18 -5.57 -19.58
C GLU A 178 -30.01 -5.01 -18.17
N ASP A 179 -31.13 -4.55 -17.64
CA ASP A 179 -31.13 -3.40 -16.78
C ASP A 179 -30.64 -3.83 -15.39
N LEU A 180 -29.85 -3.01 -14.68
CA LEU A 180 -29.65 -3.16 -13.21
C LEU A 180 -30.98 -3.41 -12.44
N ASP A 181 -32.11 -3.01 -13.03
CA ASP A 181 -33.47 -3.28 -12.58
C ASP A 181 -33.94 -4.71 -12.88
N ASP A 182 -33.58 -5.32 -14.02
CA ASP A 182 -33.86 -6.72 -14.33
C ASP A 182 -32.97 -7.64 -13.49
N TRP A 183 -31.69 -7.30 -13.30
CA TRP A 183 -30.81 -8.03 -12.39
C TRP A 183 -31.29 -7.97 -10.93
N MET A 184 -31.71 -6.79 -10.43
CA MET A 184 -32.19 -6.65 -9.05
C MET A 184 -33.63 -7.12 -8.80
N LYS A 185 -34.50 -7.18 -9.83
CA LYS A 185 -35.91 -7.59 -9.69
C LYS A 185 -36.21 -9.00 -10.20
N VAL A 186 -35.47 -9.49 -11.19
CA VAL A 186 -35.73 -10.76 -11.89
C VAL A 186 -34.68 -11.83 -11.54
N GLU A 187 -33.41 -11.45 -11.34
CA GLU A 187 -32.32 -12.44 -11.15
C GLU A 187 -31.82 -12.59 -9.71
N MET A 188 -31.84 -11.53 -8.89
CA MET A 188 -31.39 -11.60 -7.50
C MET A 188 -32.45 -12.17 -6.56
N GLU A 189 -32.32 -13.45 -6.23
CA GLU A 189 -33.00 -14.05 -5.08
C GLU A 189 -32.11 -14.08 -3.83
N PRO A 190 -32.65 -13.79 -2.62
CA PRO A 190 -34.05 -13.49 -2.35
C PRO A 190 -34.38 -11.98 -2.42
N MET A 191 -35.50 -11.63 -3.08
CA MET A 191 -36.01 -10.24 -3.19
C MET A 191 -36.20 -9.52 -1.85
N SER A 192 -36.40 -10.29 -0.76
CA SER A 192 -36.51 -9.74 0.60
C SER A 192 -35.20 -9.09 1.09
N ILE A 193 -34.04 -9.43 0.51
CA ILE A 193 -32.74 -8.83 0.84
C ILE A 193 -32.50 -7.58 -0.03
N THR A 194 -32.76 -7.64 -1.33
CA THR A 194 -32.53 -6.50 -2.25
C THR A 194 -33.41 -5.29 -1.91
N VAL A 195 -34.67 -5.52 -1.50
CA VAL A 195 -35.61 -4.45 -1.12
C VAL A 195 -35.31 -3.85 0.26
N ASN A 196 -34.80 -4.64 1.21
CA ASN A 196 -34.56 -4.18 2.57
C ASN A 196 -33.16 -3.59 2.80
N TYR A 197 -32.17 -3.97 1.97
CA TYR A 197 -30.77 -3.56 2.11
C TYR A 197 -30.24 -2.81 0.87
N THR A 198 -31.13 -2.19 0.08
CA THR A 198 -30.79 -1.49 -1.16
C THR A 198 -29.74 -0.40 -0.96
N ARG A 199 -29.76 0.27 0.20
CA ARG A 199 -28.80 1.34 0.52
C ARG A 199 -27.39 0.80 0.70
N GLU A 200 -27.26 -0.31 1.41
CA GLU A 200 -25.98 -0.98 1.63
C GLU A 200 -25.41 -1.57 0.35
N LEU A 201 -26.27 -2.15 -0.49
CA LEU A 201 -25.90 -2.62 -1.83
C LEU A 201 -25.37 -1.47 -2.69
N PHE A 202 -26.10 -0.35 -2.77
CA PHE A 202 -25.64 0.83 -3.50
C PHE A 202 -24.38 1.47 -2.91
N ALA A 203 -24.22 1.44 -1.59
CA ALA A 203 -22.99 1.90 -0.95
C ALA A 203 -21.80 1.00 -1.33
N GLY A 204 -21.98 -0.33 -1.36
CA GLY A 204 -20.99 -1.29 -1.83
C GLY A 204 -20.53 -0.98 -3.26
N TYR A 205 -21.50 -0.76 -4.15
CA TYR A 205 -21.24 -0.38 -5.54
C TYR A 205 -20.39 0.88 -5.67
N ILE A 206 -20.75 1.96 -4.96
CA ILE A 206 -20.03 3.23 -5.02
C ILE A 206 -18.62 3.12 -4.44
N ILE A 207 -18.48 2.47 -3.28
CA ILE A 207 -17.16 2.28 -2.66
C ILE A 207 -16.25 1.52 -3.61
N ARG A 208 -16.75 0.43 -4.19
CA ARG A 208 -15.95 -0.38 -5.11
C ARG A 208 -15.54 0.38 -6.36
N LEU A 209 -16.47 1.15 -6.95
CA LEU A 209 -16.18 2.02 -8.09
C LEU A 209 -15.04 3.01 -7.75
N ILE A 210 -15.09 3.65 -6.59
CA ILE A 210 -14.04 4.60 -6.15
C ILE A 210 -12.70 3.88 -5.95
N VAL A 211 -12.70 2.70 -5.33
CA VAL A 211 -11.48 1.91 -5.08
C VAL A 211 -10.86 1.43 -6.40
N ILE A 212 -11.65 0.99 -7.37
CA ILE A 212 -11.17 0.57 -8.70
C ILE A 212 -10.40 1.68 -9.40
N HIS A 213 -10.81 2.94 -9.24
CA HIS A 213 -10.12 4.11 -9.81
C HIS A 213 -9.09 4.76 -8.87
N SER A 214 -8.89 4.22 -7.67
CA SER A 214 -7.96 4.79 -6.68
C SER A 214 -6.50 4.69 -7.12
N GLN A 215 -6.11 3.66 -7.86
CA GLN A 215 -4.71 3.45 -8.28
C GLN A 215 -4.34 4.17 -9.59
N THR A 216 -5.30 4.84 -10.23
CA THR A 216 -5.05 5.61 -11.47
C THR A 216 -5.32 7.09 -11.26
N THR A 217 -6.55 7.45 -10.90
CA THR A 217 -7.01 8.84 -10.94
C THR A 217 -7.45 9.40 -9.60
N LEU A 218 -7.73 8.55 -8.60
CA LEU A 218 -8.32 8.98 -7.32
C LEU A 218 -7.40 8.82 -6.10
N TYR A 219 -6.12 8.48 -6.28
CA TYR A 219 -5.23 8.12 -5.17
C TYR A 219 -5.18 9.16 -4.06
N MET A 220 -4.93 10.42 -4.41
CA MET A 220 -4.90 11.53 -3.45
C MET A 220 -6.28 12.06 -3.05
N PHE A 221 -7.33 11.70 -3.79
CA PHE A 221 -8.71 12.08 -3.49
C PHE A 221 -9.32 11.20 -2.38
N VAL A 222 -9.08 9.88 -2.42
CA VAL A 222 -9.70 8.93 -1.47
C VAL A 222 -9.44 9.29 -0.01
N PRO A 223 -8.24 9.72 0.42
CA PRO A 223 -7.99 10.15 1.81
C PRO A 223 -8.83 11.35 2.25
N VAL A 224 -9.17 12.27 1.33
CA VAL A 224 -10.08 13.40 1.59
C VAL A 224 -11.48 12.88 1.91
N LEU A 225 -11.97 11.94 1.09
CA LEU A 225 -13.26 11.30 1.29
C LEU A 225 -13.31 10.49 2.60
N MET A 226 -12.25 9.73 2.89
CA MET A 226 -12.12 8.98 4.13
C MET A 226 -12.16 9.90 5.36
N HIS A 227 -11.43 11.01 5.32
CA HIS A 227 -11.46 11.99 6.41
C HIS A 227 -12.87 12.52 6.65
N TRP A 228 -13.59 12.86 5.58
CA TRP A 228 -14.96 13.34 5.69
C TRP A 228 -15.88 12.28 6.30
N LEU A 229 -15.80 11.03 5.84
CA LEU A 229 -16.62 9.91 6.31
C LEU A 229 -16.40 9.63 7.81
N LEU A 230 -15.16 9.69 8.28
CA LEU A 230 -14.83 9.49 9.69
C LEU A 230 -15.51 10.52 10.61
N MET A 231 -15.69 11.76 10.12
CA MET A 231 -16.34 12.85 10.86
C MET A 231 -17.88 12.77 10.84
N GLN A 232 -18.48 11.86 10.07
CA GLN A 232 -19.94 11.74 9.96
C GLN A 232 -20.56 10.82 11.05
N GLY A 233 -21.88 10.65 10.97
CA GLY A 233 -22.66 9.71 11.78
C GLY A 233 -22.27 8.23 11.59
N THR A 234 -22.82 7.35 12.42
CA THR A 234 -22.39 5.94 12.56
C THR A 234 -22.35 5.16 11.25
N PHE A 235 -23.37 5.31 10.40
CA PHE A 235 -23.45 4.63 9.11
C PHE A 235 -22.28 5.01 8.18
N LEU A 236 -22.10 6.32 7.94
CA LEU A 236 -21.07 6.84 7.05
C LEU A 236 -19.65 6.63 7.61
N ARG A 237 -19.48 6.72 8.93
CA ARG A 237 -18.21 6.39 9.59
C ARG A 237 -17.81 4.93 9.34
N LYS A 238 -18.77 4.01 9.39
CA LYS A 238 -18.50 2.60 9.07
C LYS A 238 -18.15 2.41 7.58
N LEU A 239 -18.84 3.10 6.67
CA LEU A 239 -18.43 3.12 5.25
C LEU A 239 -17.01 3.64 5.08
N GLY A 240 -16.60 4.65 5.85
CA GLY A 240 -15.22 5.14 5.89
C GLY A 240 -14.21 4.05 6.29
N SER A 241 -14.57 3.19 7.26
CA SER A 241 -13.72 2.05 7.64
C SER A 241 -13.62 0.98 6.55
N PHE A 242 -14.70 0.71 5.82
CA PHE A 242 -14.68 -0.21 4.68
C PHE A 242 -13.86 0.35 3.51
N LEU A 243 -14.06 1.63 3.18
CA LEU A 243 -13.27 2.33 2.17
C LEU A 243 -11.78 2.32 2.53
N SER A 244 -11.42 2.56 3.80
CA SER A 244 -10.03 2.51 4.26
C SER A 244 -9.39 1.16 3.98
N TYR A 245 -10.05 0.10 4.45
CA TYR A 245 -9.55 -1.26 4.29
C TYR A 245 -9.35 -1.60 2.81
N GLU A 246 -10.35 -1.34 1.96
CA GLU A 246 -10.24 -1.64 0.52
C GLU A 246 -9.21 -0.79 -0.19
N TYR A 247 -9.14 0.51 0.10
CA TYR A 247 -8.18 1.40 -0.53
C TYR A 247 -6.73 0.95 -0.31
N PHE A 248 -6.39 0.52 0.90
CA PHE A 248 -5.01 0.12 1.23
C PHE A 248 -4.67 -1.30 0.79
N THR A 249 -5.64 -2.21 0.72
CA THR A 249 -5.44 -3.62 0.34
C THR A 249 -5.58 -3.88 -1.16
N PHE A 250 -6.17 -2.96 -1.90
CA PHE A 250 -6.32 -3.05 -3.35
C PHE A 250 -5.09 -2.47 -4.09
N PRO A 251 -4.60 -3.12 -5.16
CA PRO A 251 -5.13 -4.32 -5.82
C PRO A 251 -4.58 -5.64 -5.26
N ASP A 252 -3.68 -5.58 -4.29
CA ASP A 252 -2.80 -6.69 -3.88
C ASP A 252 -3.53 -7.94 -3.37
N ILE A 253 -4.68 -7.76 -2.72
CA ILE A 253 -5.53 -8.84 -2.18
C ILE A 253 -6.70 -9.15 -3.13
N SER A 254 -6.88 -8.35 -4.19
CA SER A 254 -8.00 -8.46 -5.12
C SER A 254 -7.69 -9.38 -6.29
N THR A 255 -8.64 -10.23 -6.67
CA THR A 255 -8.58 -10.99 -7.94
C THR A 255 -8.96 -10.14 -9.16
N THR A 256 -9.38 -8.90 -8.91
CA THR A 256 -9.94 -7.97 -9.88
C THR A 256 -8.88 -7.47 -10.85
N ASN A 257 -9.04 -7.79 -12.13
CA ASN A 257 -8.14 -7.30 -13.18
C ASN A 257 -8.56 -5.89 -13.62
N VAL A 258 -7.98 -4.88 -12.96
CA VAL A 258 -8.32 -3.46 -13.17
C VAL A 258 -7.97 -2.97 -14.56
N GLU A 259 -6.87 -3.44 -15.15
CA GLU A 259 -6.50 -3.05 -16.51
C GLU A 259 -7.54 -3.51 -17.53
N LYS A 260 -8.09 -4.72 -17.35
CA LYS A 260 -9.20 -5.22 -18.17
C LYS A 260 -10.51 -4.48 -17.93
N LEU A 261 -10.76 -3.99 -16.71
CA LEU A 261 -11.97 -3.25 -16.37
C LEU A 261 -11.93 -1.80 -16.85
N ASN A 262 -10.83 -1.10 -16.56
CA ASN A 262 -10.67 0.33 -16.78
C ASN A 262 -9.98 0.68 -18.10
N GLY A 263 -9.25 -0.25 -18.71
CA GLY A 263 -8.42 0.02 -19.90
C GLY A 263 -7.19 0.92 -19.62
N LEU A 264 -6.87 1.17 -18.35
CA LEU A 264 -5.76 2.03 -17.92
C LEU A 264 -4.71 1.18 -17.22
N SER A 265 -3.43 1.47 -17.49
CA SER A 265 -2.31 0.92 -16.73
C SER A 265 -2.28 1.52 -15.33
N PHE A 266 -1.95 0.68 -14.35
CA PHE A 266 -1.76 1.12 -12.97
C PHE A 266 -0.69 2.21 -12.87
N ASN A 267 -0.93 3.21 -12.01
CA ASN A 267 0.13 4.12 -11.58
C ASN A 267 0.87 3.48 -10.40
N ASP A 268 2.20 3.60 -10.35
CA ASP A 268 2.97 3.13 -9.20
C ASP A 268 2.81 4.13 -8.05
N THR A 269 1.90 3.80 -7.13
CA THR A 269 1.59 4.65 -5.98
C THR A 269 2.49 4.37 -4.77
N ILE A 270 3.44 3.42 -4.87
CA ILE A 270 4.31 3.02 -3.76
C ILE A 270 5.22 4.18 -3.34
N LEU A 271 5.72 4.96 -4.30
CA LEU A 271 6.54 6.15 -4.06
C LEU A 271 5.77 7.22 -3.27
N VAL A 272 4.53 7.50 -3.65
CA VAL A 272 3.67 8.46 -2.91
C VAL A 272 3.32 7.90 -1.53
N PHE A 273 3.03 6.60 -1.43
CA PHE A 273 2.72 5.93 -0.17
C PHE A 273 3.81 6.15 0.89
N TRP A 274 5.06 5.82 0.55
CA TRP A 274 6.17 5.90 1.51
C TRP A 274 6.57 7.34 1.81
N SER A 275 6.49 8.25 0.84
CA SER A 275 6.72 9.67 1.06
C SER A 275 5.74 10.26 2.08
N LEU A 276 4.47 9.88 1.99
CA LEU A 276 3.42 10.29 2.93
C LEU A 276 3.49 9.55 4.27
N TYR A 277 4.04 8.33 4.30
CA TYR A 277 4.29 7.57 5.53
C TYR A 277 5.26 8.29 6.45
N VAL A 278 6.37 8.82 5.92
CA VAL A 278 7.38 9.55 6.72
C VAL A 278 6.77 10.72 7.49
N VAL A 279 5.80 11.40 6.89
CA VAL A 279 5.14 12.55 7.50
C VAL A 279 3.87 12.20 8.29
N ASN A 280 3.66 10.92 8.60
CA ASN A 280 2.51 10.38 9.35
C ASN A 280 1.14 10.76 8.73
N TYR A 281 1.10 11.04 7.43
CA TYR A 281 -0.13 11.43 6.75
C TYR A 281 -1.22 10.35 6.86
N TRP A 282 -0.82 9.08 6.89
CA TRP A 282 -1.70 7.91 6.96
C TRP A 282 -2.23 7.57 8.36
N ALA A 283 -1.68 8.17 9.42
CA ALA A 283 -1.98 7.81 10.81
C ALA A 283 -3.49 7.82 11.16
N PRO A 284 -4.32 8.77 10.66
CA PRO A 284 -5.76 8.76 10.94
C PRO A 284 -6.54 7.62 10.29
N PHE A 285 -5.97 6.95 9.28
CA PHE A 285 -6.67 6.02 8.40
C PHE A 285 -6.22 4.57 8.58
N MET A 286 -5.01 4.37 9.10
CA MET A 286 -4.34 3.09 9.14
C MET A 286 -3.90 2.77 10.56
N ASN A 287 -4.30 1.61 11.05
CA ASN A 287 -3.77 1.04 12.28
C ASN A 287 -2.62 0.06 11.97
N GLN A 288 -1.95 -0.41 13.02
CA GLN A 288 -0.79 -1.28 12.89
C GLN A 288 -1.13 -2.64 12.26
N GLN A 289 -2.30 -3.20 12.56
CA GLN A 289 -2.79 -4.44 11.97
C GLN A 289 -2.92 -4.31 10.44
N LEU A 290 -3.62 -3.28 9.95
CA LEU A 290 -3.78 -3.03 8.52
C LEU A 290 -2.43 -2.76 7.85
N LEU A 291 -1.55 -1.98 8.51
CA LEU A 291 -0.19 -1.75 8.02
C LEU A 291 0.56 -3.08 7.80
N SER A 292 0.42 -4.03 8.73
CA SER A 292 1.06 -5.34 8.63
C SER A 292 0.55 -6.19 7.47
N GLU A 293 -0.73 -6.06 7.12
CA GLU A 293 -1.35 -6.79 6.01
C GLU A 293 -0.87 -6.25 4.66
N ILE A 294 -0.69 -4.94 4.54
CA ILE A 294 -0.34 -4.28 3.27
C ILE A 294 1.16 -4.16 3.03
N ILE A 295 1.98 -4.06 4.08
CA ILE A 295 3.43 -3.83 3.96
C ILE A 295 4.11 -4.84 3.02
N PRO A 296 3.83 -6.15 3.07
CA PRO A 296 4.47 -7.11 2.18
C PRO A 296 4.43 -6.67 0.71
N TYR A 297 3.31 -6.12 0.27
CA TYR A 297 3.11 -5.71 -1.12
C TYR A 297 3.78 -4.37 -1.47
N LYS A 298 4.11 -3.55 -0.46
CA LYS A 298 4.70 -2.22 -0.63
C LYS A 298 6.22 -2.18 -0.43
N ILE A 299 6.87 -3.32 -0.23
CA ILE A 299 8.34 -3.38 -0.10
C ILE A 299 9.00 -3.21 -1.47
N SER A 300 9.82 -2.16 -1.59
CA SER A 300 10.70 -1.91 -2.73
C SER A 300 12.05 -1.40 -2.25
N LEU A 301 13.11 -2.20 -2.43
CA LEU A 301 14.45 -1.88 -1.91
C LEU A 301 15.08 -0.69 -2.62
N ASP A 302 14.95 -0.62 -3.94
CA ASP A 302 15.53 0.45 -4.75
C ASP A 302 14.84 1.80 -4.46
N LEU A 303 13.51 1.79 -4.34
CA LEU A 303 12.73 2.96 -3.96
C LEU A 303 13.06 3.45 -2.54
N PHE A 304 13.33 2.54 -1.59
CA PHE A 304 13.71 2.94 -0.23
C PHE A 304 15.02 3.73 -0.22
N GLU A 305 16.01 3.31 -1.01
CA GLU A 305 17.28 4.03 -1.12
C GLU A 305 17.07 5.42 -1.73
N GLU A 306 16.29 5.52 -2.81
CA GLU A 306 15.95 6.81 -3.44
C GLU A 306 15.21 7.75 -2.47
N LEU A 307 14.18 7.25 -1.79
CA LEU A 307 13.40 8.00 -0.81
C LEU A 307 14.17 8.26 0.49
N GLU A 308 15.25 7.56 0.79
CA GLU A 308 16.12 7.92 1.91
C GLU A 308 16.98 9.13 1.52
N VAL A 309 17.46 9.20 0.28
CA VAL A 309 18.28 10.30 -0.24
C VAL A 309 17.47 11.58 -0.46
N VAL A 310 16.32 11.51 -1.16
CA VAL A 310 15.43 12.65 -1.49
C VAL A 310 15.00 13.45 -0.25
N HIS A 311 15.11 12.79 0.88
CA HIS A 311 14.32 13.02 2.06
C HIS A 311 15.30 13.06 3.27
N GLU A 312 16.61 12.98 3.02
CA GLU A 312 17.69 13.14 4.00
C GLU A 312 17.55 12.23 5.24
N LEU A 313 17.12 10.98 5.03
CA LEU A 313 17.00 9.97 6.08
C LEU A 313 18.29 9.16 6.25
N SER A 314 18.44 8.54 7.42
CA SER A 314 19.48 7.54 7.64
C SER A 314 19.29 6.34 6.72
N SER A 315 20.38 5.83 6.14
CA SER A 315 20.34 4.65 5.28
C SER A 315 19.70 3.47 6.02
N GLY A 316 18.67 2.88 5.45
CA GLY A 316 17.92 1.75 6.02
C GLY A 316 16.72 2.14 6.88
N TYR A 317 16.39 3.43 6.99
CA TYR A 317 15.23 3.89 7.75
C TYR A 317 13.95 3.12 7.38
N PHE A 318 13.61 3.00 6.09
CA PHE A 318 12.37 2.31 5.70
C PHE A 318 12.43 0.81 6.00
N ARG A 319 13.61 0.19 5.85
CA ARG A 319 13.80 -1.22 6.19
C ARG A 319 13.61 -1.45 7.69
N GLU A 320 14.12 -0.57 8.54
CA GLU A 320 13.88 -0.61 9.98
C GLU A 320 12.40 -0.49 10.33
N GLN A 321 11.65 0.39 9.66
CA GLN A 321 10.19 0.49 9.83
C GLN A 321 9.49 -0.82 9.46
N VAL A 322 9.86 -1.42 8.33
CA VAL A 322 9.31 -2.70 7.85
C VAL A 322 9.62 -3.84 8.85
N TYR A 323 10.85 -3.92 9.35
CA TYR A 323 11.22 -4.90 10.37
C TYR A 323 10.50 -4.64 11.70
N GLY A 324 10.28 -3.39 12.09
CA GLY A 324 9.51 -3.03 13.28
C GLY A 324 8.08 -3.56 13.22
N VAL A 325 7.43 -3.49 12.05
CA VAL A 325 6.09 -4.07 11.86
C VAL A 325 6.12 -5.59 11.96
N TYR A 326 7.12 -6.24 11.37
CA TYR A 326 7.33 -7.68 11.54
C TYR A 326 7.51 -8.07 13.02
N GLN A 327 8.34 -7.35 13.76
CA GLN A 327 8.65 -7.67 15.16
C GLN A 327 7.42 -7.53 16.06
N TYR A 328 6.57 -6.54 15.79
CA TYR A 328 5.37 -6.30 16.58
C TYR A 328 4.24 -7.28 16.24
N GLU A 329 3.88 -7.40 14.96
CA GLU A 329 2.70 -8.19 14.52
C GLU A 329 3.05 -9.66 14.26
N LYS A 330 4.35 -10.01 14.23
CA LYS A 330 4.87 -11.34 13.86
C LYS A 330 4.40 -11.82 12.48
N ASN A 331 4.08 -10.89 11.57
CA ASN A 331 3.62 -11.22 10.23
C ASN A 331 4.77 -11.74 9.36
N THR A 332 4.81 -13.05 9.18
CA THR A 332 5.88 -13.77 8.46
C THR A 332 6.00 -13.38 6.98
N ASN A 333 4.92 -12.87 6.37
CA ASN A 333 4.90 -12.46 4.96
C ASN A 333 5.86 -11.30 4.70
N VAL A 334 6.13 -10.46 5.71
CA VAL A 334 7.09 -9.35 5.61
C VAL A 334 8.49 -9.88 5.34
N ILE A 335 8.95 -10.85 6.14
CA ILE A 335 10.29 -11.46 5.98
C ILE A 335 10.36 -12.24 4.67
N ALA A 336 9.32 -13.01 4.34
CA ALA A 336 9.27 -13.74 3.08
C ALA A 336 9.41 -12.80 1.88
N MET A 337 8.70 -11.67 1.88
CA MET A 337 8.75 -10.72 0.77
C MET A 337 10.06 -9.93 0.74
N MET A 338 10.63 -9.56 1.89
CA MET A 338 12.00 -9.01 1.95
C MET A 338 13.01 -9.96 1.30
N MET A 339 12.96 -11.26 1.61
CA MET A 339 13.82 -12.27 0.98
C MET A 339 13.58 -12.39 -0.53
N VAL A 340 12.33 -12.33 -0.99
CA VAL A 340 12.01 -12.30 -2.43
C VAL A 340 12.64 -11.09 -3.12
N ARG A 341 12.55 -9.89 -2.52
CA ARG A 341 13.17 -8.68 -3.08
C ARG A 341 14.69 -8.77 -3.12
N ILE A 342 15.31 -9.32 -2.08
CA ILE A 342 16.78 -9.58 -2.07
C ILE A 342 17.16 -10.56 -3.18
N LEU A 343 16.43 -11.65 -3.35
CA LEU A 343 16.67 -12.63 -4.42
C LEU A 343 16.51 -12.00 -5.81
N GLN A 344 15.51 -11.13 -6.00
CA GLN A 344 15.33 -10.38 -7.24
C GLN A 344 16.53 -9.44 -7.49
N LYS A 345 16.92 -8.64 -6.50
CA LYS A 345 18.07 -7.73 -6.60
C LYS A 345 19.36 -8.48 -6.91
N THR A 346 19.58 -9.65 -6.29
CA THR A 346 20.79 -10.47 -6.51
C THR A 346 20.96 -10.90 -7.97
N ARG A 347 19.88 -11.05 -8.75
CA ARG A 347 19.91 -11.53 -10.14
C ARG A 347 20.33 -10.48 -11.18
N LYS A 348 20.71 -9.27 -10.75
CA LYS A 348 21.22 -8.21 -11.63
C LYS A 348 22.38 -8.72 -12.51
N LYS A 349 22.36 -8.36 -13.80
CA LYS A 349 23.48 -8.60 -14.72
C LYS A 349 24.59 -7.61 -14.38
N LEU A 350 25.81 -8.11 -14.23
CA LEU A 350 26.98 -7.33 -13.81
C LEU A 350 28.03 -7.39 -14.91
N THR A 351 28.68 -6.26 -15.17
CA THR A 351 29.59 -6.10 -16.32
C THR A 351 31.06 -6.03 -15.92
N SER A 352 31.36 -5.69 -14.66
CA SER A 352 32.73 -5.59 -14.14
C SER A 352 32.88 -6.21 -12.75
N TYR A 353 34.12 -6.51 -12.35
CA TYR A 353 34.43 -7.03 -11.01
C TYR A 353 34.13 -6.01 -9.89
N ASP A 354 34.34 -4.72 -10.14
CA ASP A 354 34.04 -3.67 -9.16
C ASP A 354 32.55 -3.48 -8.94
N GLU A 355 31.77 -3.49 -10.04
CA GLU A 355 30.32 -3.48 -9.98
C GLU A 355 29.81 -4.72 -9.23
N ALA A 356 30.39 -5.90 -9.49
CA ALA A 356 30.04 -7.13 -8.79
C ALA A 356 30.36 -7.05 -7.29
N TYR A 357 31.50 -6.48 -6.91
CA TYR A 357 31.86 -6.29 -5.51
C TYR A 357 30.89 -5.38 -4.77
N ILE A 358 30.56 -4.22 -5.34
CA ILE A 358 29.61 -3.28 -4.74
C ILE A 358 28.25 -3.97 -4.58
N HIS A 359 27.78 -4.63 -5.64
CA HIS A 359 26.51 -5.35 -5.66
C HIS A 359 26.43 -6.43 -4.58
N PHE A 360 27.40 -7.35 -4.53
CA PHE A 360 27.36 -8.45 -3.55
C PHE A 360 27.64 -7.99 -2.12
N LYS A 361 28.38 -6.89 -1.93
CA LYS A 361 28.53 -6.26 -0.61
C LYS A 361 27.21 -5.70 -0.11
N GLU A 362 26.40 -5.15 -0.99
CA GLU A 362 25.06 -4.66 -0.67
C GLU A 362 24.10 -5.81 -0.36
N ILE A 363 24.08 -6.86 -1.20
CA ILE A 363 23.29 -8.08 -0.92
C ILE A 363 23.68 -8.70 0.41
N TYR A 364 24.97 -8.76 0.73
CA TYR A 364 25.45 -9.22 2.03
C TYR A 364 24.89 -8.40 3.19
N LYS A 365 24.89 -7.07 3.08
CA LYS A 365 24.32 -6.16 4.09
C LYS A 365 22.83 -6.44 4.27
N LEU A 366 22.06 -6.52 3.19
CA LEU A 366 20.63 -6.79 3.22
C LEU A 366 20.31 -8.16 3.83
N LEU A 367 21.08 -9.19 3.49
CA LEU A 367 20.94 -10.53 4.07
C LEU A 367 21.23 -10.51 5.58
N LEU A 368 22.30 -9.82 5.99
CA LEU A 368 22.65 -9.69 7.40
C LEU A 368 21.54 -8.97 8.19
N GLU A 369 20.95 -7.92 7.63
CA GLU A 369 19.81 -7.21 8.21
C GLU A 369 18.61 -8.15 8.39
N VAL A 370 18.18 -8.87 7.34
CA VAL A 370 17.06 -9.82 7.45
C VAL A 370 17.33 -10.87 8.54
N VAL A 371 18.51 -11.49 8.53
CA VAL A 371 18.84 -12.54 9.49
C VAL A 371 18.81 -11.99 10.92
N ARG A 372 19.39 -10.81 11.17
CA ARG A 372 19.39 -10.19 12.51
C ARG A 372 17.99 -9.84 13.01
N HIS A 373 17.08 -9.42 12.13
CA HIS A 373 15.73 -9.05 12.53
C HIS A 373 14.78 -10.24 12.64
N TRP A 374 15.05 -11.33 11.92
CA TRP A 374 14.22 -12.54 11.92
C TRP A 374 14.65 -13.56 12.98
N LEU A 375 15.94 -13.86 13.05
CA LEU A 375 16.48 -15.01 13.76
C LEU A 375 16.28 -14.97 15.29
N PRO A 376 16.35 -13.83 16.00
CA PRO A 376 16.04 -13.79 17.44
C PRO A 376 14.59 -14.16 17.77
N TYR A 377 13.66 -13.93 16.83
CA TYR A 377 12.23 -14.20 16.97
C TYR A 377 11.84 -15.58 16.43
N TYR A 378 12.85 -16.37 16.05
CA TYR A 378 12.69 -17.69 15.46
C TYR A 378 12.02 -18.70 16.39
N ASN A 379 12.27 -18.62 17.70
CA ASN A 379 11.87 -19.66 18.65
C ASN A 379 10.41 -19.51 19.12
N ARG A 380 9.59 -20.56 18.84
CA ARG A 380 8.29 -20.93 19.45
C ARG A 380 6.96 -20.60 18.73
N GLY A 381 6.92 -20.10 17.48
CA GLY A 381 5.60 -19.86 16.84
C GLY A 381 5.52 -19.78 15.30
N PHE A 382 6.61 -20.05 14.58
CA PHE A 382 6.67 -19.87 13.12
C PHE A 382 6.48 -21.18 12.35
N ASN A 383 5.30 -21.39 11.76
CA ASN A 383 5.03 -22.56 10.92
C ASN A 383 5.78 -22.53 9.57
N ASN A 384 6.25 -21.35 9.10
CA ASN A 384 6.83 -21.16 7.77
C ASN A 384 8.36 -20.88 7.74
N ASN A 385 9.08 -21.04 8.86
CA ASN A 385 10.52 -20.77 8.95
C ASN A 385 11.37 -21.55 7.94
N LYS A 386 10.94 -22.76 7.59
CA LYS A 386 11.58 -23.60 6.56
C LYS A 386 11.68 -22.89 5.21
N VAL A 387 10.70 -22.03 4.87
CA VAL A 387 10.71 -21.27 3.61
C VAL A 387 11.84 -20.25 3.58
N VAL A 388 12.10 -19.57 4.70
CA VAL A 388 13.15 -18.55 4.82
C VAL A 388 14.53 -19.22 4.72
N PHE A 389 14.78 -20.30 5.46
CA PHE A 389 16.04 -21.05 5.34
C PHE A 389 16.25 -21.60 3.93
N ASN A 390 15.24 -22.19 3.31
CA ASN A 390 15.34 -22.66 1.93
C ASN A 390 15.64 -21.52 0.94
N SER A 391 15.12 -20.32 1.19
CA SER A 391 15.40 -19.13 0.37
C SER A 391 16.85 -18.68 0.52
N ILE A 392 17.40 -18.70 1.73
CA ILE A 392 18.81 -18.39 2.01
C ILE A 392 19.72 -19.45 1.35
N LYS A 393 19.36 -20.74 1.43
CA LYS A 393 20.08 -21.82 0.75
C LYS A 393 20.09 -21.66 -0.78
N ARG A 394 18.98 -21.23 -1.38
CA ARG A 394 18.94 -20.91 -2.82
C ARG A 394 19.79 -19.69 -3.17
N LEU A 395 19.79 -18.67 -2.32
CA LEU A 395 20.66 -17.50 -2.48
C LEU A 395 22.14 -17.90 -2.42
N ARG A 396 22.52 -18.80 -1.50
CA ARG A 396 23.86 -19.41 -1.43
C ARG A 396 24.25 -20.05 -2.74
N GLN A 397 23.45 -21.01 -3.21
CA GLN A 397 23.71 -21.73 -4.46
C GLN A 397 23.92 -20.79 -5.65
N TYR A 398 23.15 -19.70 -5.73
CA TYR A 398 23.30 -18.71 -6.79
C TYR A 398 24.54 -17.81 -6.64
N SER A 399 24.86 -17.41 -5.42
CA SER A 399 25.94 -16.44 -5.15
C SER A 399 27.32 -17.08 -5.04
N GLU A 400 27.41 -18.35 -4.64
CA GLU A 400 28.66 -19.03 -4.31
C GLU A 400 29.61 -19.16 -5.52
N GLU A 401 29.09 -19.55 -6.68
CA GLU A 401 29.90 -19.64 -7.91
C GLU A 401 30.47 -18.26 -8.31
N LYS A 402 29.61 -17.23 -8.30
CA LYS A 402 29.99 -15.87 -8.67
C LYS A 402 30.97 -15.24 -7.69
N LEU A 403 30.76 -15.43 -6.39
CA LEU A 403 31.64 -14.94 -5.34
C LEU A 403 32.98 -15.69 -5.33
N SER A 404 32.99 -16.98 -5.68
CA SER A 404 34.23 -17.76 -5.84
C SER A 404 35.10 -17.17 -6.95
N ILE A 405 34.52 -16.87 -8.12
CA ILE A 405 35.24 -16.20 -9.21
C ILE A 405 35.75 -14.83 -8.77
N LEU A 406 34.91 -14.04 -8.10
CA LEU A 406 35.27 -12.71 -7.61
C LEU A 406 36.43 -12.77 -6.61
N SER A 407 36.46 -13.79 -5.74
CA SER A 407 37.48 -13.97 -4.71
C SER A 407 38.90 -14.17 -5.27
N GLN A 408 39.03 -14.64 -6.50
CA GLN A 408 40.32 -14.85 -7.18
C GLN A 408 41.08 -13.53 -7.39
N GLN A 409 40.39 -12.39 -7.35
CA GLN A 409 40.99 -11.05 -7.41
C GLN A 409 41.72 -10.64 -6.11
N GLY A 410 41.62 -11.45 -5.05
CA GLY A 410 42.33 -11.21 -3.79
C GLY A 410 41.79 -10.05 -2.96
N GLY A 411 42.53 -9.64 -1.93
CA GLY A 411 42.23 -8.45 -1.12
C GLY A 411 40.79 -8.35 -0.60
N GLN A 412 40.10 -7.26 -0.96
CA GLN A 412 38.73 -6.98 -0.51
C GLN A 412 37.70 -8.00 -1.01
N TYR A 413 37.92 -8.59 -2.19
CA TYR A 413 37.01 -9.55 -2.81
C TYR A 413 37.03 -10.89 -2.06
N MET A 414 38.24 -11.36 -1.70
CA MET A 414 38.40 -12.56 -0.87
C MET A 414 37.78 -12.38 0.52
N LYS A 415 37.95 -11.20 1.13
CA LYS A 415 37.33 -10.88 2.42
C LYS A 415 35.80 -10.92 2.36
N LEU A 416 35.20 -10.39 1.29
CA LEU A 416 33.76 -10.47 1.07
C LEU A 416 33.30 -11.93 0.95
N TYR A 417 33.98 -12.75 0.14
CA TYR A 417 33.66 -14.17 0.00
C TYR A 417 33.69 -14.92 1.33
N VAL A 418 34.76 -14.75 2.12
CA VAL A 418 34.91 -15.43 3.43
C VAL A 418 33.80 -15.02 4.42
N ASN A 419 33.44 -13.73 4.45
CA ASN A 419 32.37 -13.22 5.31
C ASN A 419 30.99 -13.72 4.87
N TYR A 420 30.73 -13.70 3.57
CA TYR A 420 29.46 -14.14 2.98
C TYR A 420 29.25 -15.63 3.21
N LYS A 421 30.27 -16.44 2.92
CA LYS A 421 30.28 -17.89 3.17
C LYS A 421 30.08 -18.20 4.64
N GLY A 422 30.84 -17.53 5.54
CA GLY A 422 30.70 -17.73 6.98
C GLY A 422 29.31 -17.40 7.53
N LEU A 423 28.66 -16.35 7.04
CA LEU A 423 27.29 -16.02 7.41
C LEU A 423 26.31 -17.13 6.97
N LEU A 424 26.39 -17.54 5.72
CA LEU A 424 25.49 -18.56 5.17
C LEU A 424 25.68 -19.92 5.84
N ASP A 425 26.93 -20.36 6.04
CA ASP A 425 27.24 -21.60 6.73
C ASP A 425 26.65 -21.59 8.15
N THR A 426 26.80 -20.47 8.87
CA THR A 426 26.23 -20.32 10.20
C THR A 426 24.71 -20.39 10.20
N VAL A 427 24.05 -19.70 9.27
CA VAL A 427 22.58 -19.71 9.15
C VAL A 427 22.08 -21.09 8.74
N ASP A 428 22.78 -21.81 7.87
CA ASP A 428 22.44 -23.19 7.49
C ASP A 428 22.58 -24.13 8.70
N THR A 429 23.64 -24.01 9.51
CA THR A 429 23.81 -24.80 10.75
C THR A 429 22.70 -24.50 11.76
N ILE A 430 22.34 -23.23 11.96
CA ILE A 430 21.22 -22.86 12.82
C ILE A 430 19.90 -23.43 12.26
N GLY A 431 19.70 -23.39 10.95
CA GLY A 431 18.54 -24.00 10.31
C GLY A 431 18.46 -25.51 10.49
N GLN A 432 19.59 -26.21 10.44
CA GLN A 432 19.67 -27.64 10.74
C GLN A 432 19.29 -27.93 12.19
N TYR A 433 19.89 -27.23 13.15
CA TYR A 433 19.53 -27.34 14.56
C TYR A 433 18.03 -27.12 14.78
N CYS A 434 17.49 -26.07 14.17
CA CYS A 434 16.12 -25.67 14.39
C CYS A 434 15.06 -26.52 13.68
N ILE A 435 15.39 -27.16 12.55
CA ILE A 435 14.43 -27.99 11.79
C ILE A 435 14.62 -29.47 12.10
N TYR A 436 15.86 -29.89 12.33
CA TYR A 436 16.27 -31.29 12.50
C TYR A 436 17.25 -31.42 13.69
N PRO A 437 16.83 -31.09 14.92
CA PRO A 437 17.71 -31.07 16.09
C PRO A 437 18.36 -32.44 16.37
N GLU A 438 17.70 -33.53 16.00
CA GLU A 438 18.20 -34.90 16.21
C GLU A 438 19.25 -35.33 15.18
N THR A 439 19.44 -34.58 14.10
CA THR A 439 20.41 -34.95 13.05
C THR A 439 21.78 -34.40 13.36
N LYS A 440 22.80 -35.28 13.33
CA LYS A 440 24.19 -34.85 13.43
C LYS A 440 24.68 -34.27 12.12
N SER A 441 25.18 -33.04 12.15
CA SER A 441 25.75 -32.35 10.99
C SER A 441 27.26 -32.16 11.18
N LYS A 442 28.07 -32.38 10.14
CA LYS A 442 29.48 -31.97 10.16
C LYS A 442 29.56 -30.45 10.11
N ILE A 443 30.17 -29.84 11.12
CA ILE A 443 30.36 -28.39 11.22
C ILE A 443 31.84 -28.09 11.00
N ASP A 444 32.16 -27.26 10.00
CA ASP A 444 33.56 -26.97 9.62
C ASP A 444 34.34 -26.20 10.70
N SER A 445 33.66 -25.36 11.49
CA SER A 445 34.29 -24.61 12.59
C SER A 445 33.27 -24.18 13.64
N VAL A 446 33.23 -24.91 14.75
CA VAL A 446 32.33 -24.64 15.89
C VAL A 446 32.50 -23.23 16.44
N ASP A 447 33.72 -22.79 16.74
CA ASP A 447 34.00 -21.48 17.33
C ASP A 447 33.58 -20.32 16.40
N LYS A 448 33.83 -20.44 15.09
CA LYS A 448 33.42 -19.43 14.12
C LYS A 448 31.90 -19.33 14.02
N THR A 449 31.20 -20.48 13.96
CA THR A 449 29.74 -20.53 13.90
C THR A 449 29.10 -19.96 15.16
N ALA A 450 29.60 -20.32 16.34
CA ALA A 450 29.13 -19.77 17.61
C ALA A 450 29.28 -18.24 17.68
N LYS A 451 30.46 -17.71 17.33
CA LYS A 451 30.72 -16.27 17.30
C LYS A 451 29.81 -15.51 16.34
N ILE A 452 29.49 -16.08 15.19
CA ILE A 452 28.58 -15.47 14.22
C ILE A 452 27.14 -15.56 14.73
N ALA A 453 26.70 -16.70 15.27
CA ALA A 453 25.35 -16.90 15.81
C ALA A 453 25.03 -15.89 16.93
N VAL A 454 25.94 -15.70 17.89
CA VAL A 454 25.80 -14.68 18.95
C VAL A 454 25.69 -13.27 18.36
N LYS A 455 26.51 -12.94 17.35
CA LYS A 455 26.42 -11.65 16.64
C LYS A 455 25.11 -11.45 15.86
N LEU A 456 24.39 -12.52 15.56
CA LEU A 456 23.08 -12.49 14.94
C LEU A 456 21.93 -12.45 15.97
N GLY A 457 22.25 -12.43 17.26
CA GLY A 457 21.27 -12.47 18.34
C GLY A 457 20.65 -13.84 18.58
N PHE A 458 21.28 -14.90 18.07
CA PHE A 458 20.90 -16.29 18.33
C PHE A 458 21.81 -16.87 19.41
N ASP A 459 21.56 -16.45 20.65
CA ASP A 459 22.29 -16.87 21.84
C ASP A 459 21.40 -17.81 22.68
N SER A 460 21.37 -19.08 22.28
CA SER A 460 20.64 -20.13 22.99
C SER A 460 21.65 -21.11 23.57
N GLU A 461 21.67 -21.28 24.89
CA GLU A 461 22.55 -22.27 25.55
C GLU A 461 22.35 -23.66 24.94
N ASP A 462 21.10 -24.05 24.67
CA ASP A 462 20.75 -25.31 24.01
C ASP A 462 21.38 -25.46 22.61
N PHE A 463 21.51 -24.36 21.86
CA PHE A 463 22.16 -24.39 20.54
C PHE A 463 23.66 -24.54 20.67
N LEU A 464 24.29 -23.81 21.60
CA LEU A 464 25.73 -23.90 21.83
C LEU A 464 26.13 -25.29 22.31
N TYR A 465 25.31 -25.91 23.17
CA TYR A 465 25.49 -27.29 23.62
C TYR A 465 25.35 -28.28 22.45
N TRP A 466 24.28 -28.17 21.67
CA TRP A 466 24.10 -28.99 20.46
C TRP A 466 25.27 -28.85 19.49
N LEU A 467 25.80 -27.64 19.33
CA LEU A 467 26.90 -27.35 18.42
C LEU A 467 28.23 -27.96 18.91
N TYR A 468 28.43 -28.03 20.23
CA TYR A 468 29.58 -28.71 20.84
C TYR A 468 29.49 -30.24 20.70
N GLU A 469 28.31 -30.83 20.85
CA GLU A 469 28.11 -32.29 20.67
C GLU A 469 28.30 -32.77 19.22
N ASN A 470 28.24 -31.85 18.26
CA ASN A 470 28.40 -32.11 16.82
C ASN A 470 29.80 -31.74 16.28
N ASN A 471 30.75 -31.42 17.16
CA ASN A 471 32.15 -31.13 16.82
C ASN A 471 32.95 -32.38 16.44
#